data_AF-A0A8E6BAS6-F1
#
_entry.id   AF-A0A8E6BAS6-F1
#
_cell.length_a   1.000
_cell.length_b   1.000
_cell.length_c   1.000
_cell.angle_alpha   90.00
_cell.angle_beta   90.00
_cell.angle_gamma   90.00
#
_symmetry.space_group_name_H-M   'P 1'
#
loop_
_entity.id
_entity.type
_entity.pdbx_description
1 polymer ?
#
loop_
_entity_poly.entity_id
_entity_poly.type
_entity_poly.pdbx_seq_one_letter_code
_entity_poly.pdbx_strand_id
1 'polypeptide(L)'
;MEWDDFSPPPNPNNDQQMDALRKGLGRAMNWALTGRLENEILLNACLENHVFDTMCEPSRSSWLWELLEATSSTGHFRNPILRALENPTDARAVIQLSELAKFYAKGGDDEFRTSLYRIVEQKPFSSDSHLGEKELLDVEGEKGFLFLTRLRGIEYATRDWEWKDRYFVEDAVDRFGEKRVETLLEESSDENIIRFRAIWKQTPEQKALVPSQSAPQNPIRMNKLV
;
A
#
# COMPACT_ATOMS: atom_id res chain seq x y z
N MET A 1 34.31 -30.88 13.10
CA MET A 1 33.48 -29.88 12.40
C MET A 1 32.38 -29.53 13.38
N GLU A 2 32.57 -28.45 14.13
CA GLU A 2 31.49 -27.87 14.94
C GLU A 2 30.54 -27.17 13.99
N TRP A 3 29.25 -27.45 14.13
CA TRP A 3 28.19 -26.73 13.43
C TRP A 3 27.69 -25.68 14.41
N ASP A 4 27.89 -24.40 14.09
CA ASP A 4 27.28 -23.32 14.84
C ASP A 4 25.75 -23.41 14.68
N ASP A 5 25.04 -23.43 15.81
CA ASP A 5 23.59 -23.39 15.82
C ASP A 5 23.12 -21.96 15.56
N PHE A 6 22.74 -21.69 14.31
CA PHE A 6 22.14 -20.42 13.90
C PHE A 6 20.62 -20.37 14.16
N SER A 7 20.07 -21.33 14.92
CA SER A 7 18.66 -21.30 15.31
C SER A 7 18.34 -20.04 16.12
N PRO A 8 17.11 -19.50 16.00
CA PRO A 8 16.70 -18.40 16.84
C PRO A 8 16.83 -18.77 18.32
N PRO A 9 17.32 -17.85 19.18
CA PRO A 9 17.32 -18.12 20.61
C PRO A 9 15.89 -18.43 21.06
N PRO A 10 15.69 -19.46 21.89
CA PRO A 10 14.35 -19.85 22.32
C PRO A 10 13.71 -18.75 23.16
N ASN A 11 14.49 -17.97 23.92
CA ASN A 11 14.03 -16.83 24.70
C ASN A 11 14.74 -15.57 24.21
N PRO A 12 14.11 -14.79 23.32
CA PRO A 12 14.73 -13.59 22.79
C PRO A 12 14.66 -12.42 23.78
N ASN A 13 15.72 -11.63 23.88
CA ASN A 13 15.64 -10.33 24.54
C ASN A 13 14.95 -9.29 23.63
N ASN A 14 14.64 -8.11 24.18
CA ASN A 14 13.92 -7.06 23.45
C ASN A 14 14.65 -6.60 22.18
N ASP A 15 15.99 -6.49 22.22
CA ASP A 15 16.80 -6.08 21.06
C ASP A 15 16.72 -7.11 19.92
N GLN A 16 16.74 -8.41 20.26
CA GLN A 16 16.61 -9.49 19.30
C GLN A 16 15.21 -9.53 18.65
N GLN A 17 14.17 -9.25 19.44
CA GLN A 17 12.79 -9.13 18.95
C GLN A 17 12.65 -7.93 18.00
N MET A 18 13.13 -6.76 18.43
CA MET A 18 13.11 -5.54 17.61
C MET A 18 13.90 -5.70 16.31
N ASP A 19 15.09 -6.32 16.35
CA ASP A 19 15.89 -6.61 15.16
C ASP A 19 15.14 -7.53 14.19
N ALA A 20 14.49 -8.58 14.71
CA ALA A 20 13.71 -9.51 13.89
C ALA A 20 12.52 -8.83 13.22
N LEU A 21 11.78 -7.99 13.95
CA LEU A 21 10.64 -7.24 13.43
C LEU A 21 11.08 -6.23 12.37
N ARG A 22 12.11 -5.42 12.65
CA ARG A 22 12.66 -4.45 11.71
C ARG A 22 13.09 -5.09 10.40
N LYS A 23 13.74 -6.26 10.46
CA LYS A 23 14.24 -6.96 9.27
C LYS A 23 13.19 -7.84 8.59
N GLY A 24 12.04 -8.11 9.21
CA GLY A 24 11.03 -8.99 8.64
C GLY A 24 11.39 -10.47 8.71
N LEU A 25 11.99 -10.92 9.82
CA LEU A 25 12.57 -12.27 9.93
C LEU A 25 11.59 -13.27 10.53
N GLY A 26 11.49 -14.46 9.91
CA GLY A 26 10.57 -15.52 10.32
C GLY A 26 10.71 -16.00 11.78
N ARG A 27 11.86 -15.74 12.42
CA ARG A 27 12.00 -16.01 13.86
C ARG A 27 11.03 -15.23 14.75
N ALA A 28 10.60 -14.03 14.34
CA ALA A 28 9.55 -13.31 15.06
C ALA A 28 8.21 -14.06 15.03
N MET A 29 7.89 -14.73 13.92
CA MET A 29 6.70 -15.61 13.84
C MET A 29 6.83 -16.81 14.78
N ASN A 30 8.00 -17.45 14.86
CA ASN A 30 8.22 -18.52 15.83
C ASN A 30 8.03 -18.05 17.27
N TRP A 31 8.49 -16.83 17.60
CA TRP A 31 8.26 -16.25 18.92
C TRP A 31 6.80 -15.89 19.16
N ALA A 32 6.07 -15.38 18.16
CA ALA A 32 4.63 -15.14 18.24
C ALA A 32 3.85 -16.44 18.55
N LEU A 33 4.09 -17.48 17.76
CA LEU A 33 3.42 -18.78 17.90
C LEU A 33 3.74 -19.49 19.22
N THR A 34 4.87 -19.17 19.84
CA THR A 34 5.28 -19.75 21.13
C THR A 34 5.00 -18.85 22.32
N GLY A 35 4.33 -17.71 22.12
CA GLY A 35 3.98 -16.76 23.19
C GLY A 35 5.19 -16.04 23.80
N ARG A 36 6.25 -15.84 23.02
CA ARG A 36 7.51 -15.21 23.43
C ARG A 36 7.81 -13.89 22.73
N LEU A 37 6.90 -13.43 21.87
CA LEU A 37 6.95 -12.12 21.26
C LEU A 37 6.20 -11.12 22.15
N GLU A 38 6.89 -10.09 22.58
CA GLU A 38 6.35 -9.07 23.48
C GLU A 38 5.37 -8.15 22.73
N ASN A 39 4.20 -7.93 23.33
CA ASN A 39 3.14 -7.12 22.72
C ASN A 39 3.58 -5.67 22.49
N GLU A 40 4.31 -5.06 23.42
CA GLU A 40 4.76 -3.67 23.25
C GLU A 40 5.71 -3.52 22.06
N ILE A 41 6.58 -4.51 21.84
CA ILE A 41 7.54 -4.51 20.72
C ILE A 41 6.80 -4.73 19.41
N LEU A 42 5.83 -5.66 19.38
CA LEU A 42 5.01 -5.89 18.19
C LEU A 42 4.14 -4.67 17.85
N LEU A 43 3.56 -4.01 18.85
CA LEU A 43 2.78 -2.80 18.65
C LEU A 43 3.65 -1.70 18.04
N ASN A 44 4.85 -1.46 18.57
CA ASN A 44 5.76 -0.47 17.99
C ASN A 44 6.09 -0.78 16.52
N ALA A 45 6.32 -2.05 16.19
CA ALA A 45 6.54 -2.47 14.81
C ALA A 45 5.31 -2.27 13.90
N CYS A 46 4.09 -2.27 14.45
CA CYS A 46 2.88 -1.93 13.70
C CYS A 46 2.71 -0.42 13.48
N LEU A 47 3.19 0.40 14.42
CA LEU A 47 3.05 1.86 14.38
C LEU A 47 4.13 2.55 13.53
N GLU A 48 5.29 1.92 13.35
CA GLU A 48 6.41 2.47 12.58
C GLU A 48 6.72 1.62 11.35
N ASN A 49 6.93 2.29 10.21
CA ASN A 49 7.38 1.62 9.00
C ASN A 49 8.91 1.58 8.94
N HIS A 50 9.47 0.38 9.11
CA HIS A 50 10.91 0.12 9.12
C HIS A 50 11.48 -0.31 7.77
N VAL A 51 10.69 -0.30 6.70
CA VAL A 51 11.20 -0.53 5.33
C VAL A 51 12.25 0.52 4.99
N PHE A 52 13.45 0.07 4.61
CA PHE A 52 14.54 0.98 4.27
C PHE A 52 14.29 1.61 2.88
N ASP A 53 14.03 0.76 1.89
CA ASP A 53 13.73 1.15 0.51
C ASP A 53 12.53 0.38 -0.05
N THR A 54 11.42 1.08 -0.27
CA THR A 54 10.16 0.51 -0.77
C THR A 54 10.25 0.00 -2.21
N MET A 55 11.32 0.33 -2.94
CA MET A 55 11.58 -0.22 -4.27
C MET A 55 12.23 -1.60 -4.22
N CYS A 56 12.89 -1.95 -3.11
CA CYS A 56 13.64 -3.18 -2.95
C CYS A 56 13.03 -4.12 -1.91
N GLU A 57 12.23 -3.60 -0.99
CA GLU A 57 11.58 -4.34 0.07
C GLU A 57 10.06 -4.22 -0.05
N PRO A 58 9.32 -5.35 -0.01
CA PRO A 58 7.87 -5.30 0.04
C PRO A 58 7.39 -4.70 1.37
N SER A 59 6.12 -4.27 1.39
CA SER A 59 5.46 -3.92 2.64
C SER A 59 5.50 -5.08 3.65
N ARG A 60 5.64 -4.72 4.93
CA ARG A 60 5.58 -5.66 6.06
C ARG A 60 4.17 -5.84 6.61
N SER A 61 3.18 -5.08 6.15
CA SER A 61 1.87 -5.00 6.78
C SER A 61 1.10 -6.32 6.80
N SER A 62 1.16 -7.12 5.72
CA SER A 62 0.54 -8.46 5.71
C SER A 62 1.20 -9.40 6.72
N TRP A 63 2.52 -9.38 6.78
CA TRP A 63 3.29 -10.19 7.74
C TRP A 63 3.06 -9.74 9.19
N LEU A 64 2.98 -8.42 9.43
CA LEU A 64 2.61 -7.88 10.74
C LEU A 64 1.18 -8.29 11.13
N TRP A 65 0.24 -8.28 10.18
CA TRP A 65 -1.11 -8.77 10.41
C TRP A 65 -1.12 -10.25 10.83
N GLU A 66 -0.37 -11.12 10.14
CA GLU A 66 -0.23 -12.53 10.51
C GLU A 66 0.34 -12.69 11.94
N LEU A 67 1.29 -11.83 12.34
CA LEU A 67 1.80 -11.82 13.72
C LEU A 67 0.71 -11.43 14.73
N LEU A 68 -0.12 -10.43 14.41
CA LEU A 68 -1.25 -10.04 15.27
C LEU A 68 -2.27 -11.17 15.42
N GLU A 69 -2.54 -11.92 14.36
CA GLU A 69 -3.41 -13.10 14.42
C GLU A 69 -2.77 -14.20 15.27
N ALA A 70 -1.49 -14.49 15.05
CA ALA A 70 -0.75 -15.52 15.79
C ALA A 70 -0.67 -15.22 17.30
N THR A 71 -0.57 -13.95 17.69
CA THR A 71 -0.58 -13.54 19.11
C THR A 71 -1.99 -13.25 19.64
N SER A 72 -3.04 -13.37 18.82
CA SER A 72 -4.41 -12.95 19.17
C SER A 72 -4.51 -11.48 19.62
N SER A 73 -3.65 -10.61 19.09
CA SER A 73 -3.51 -9.20 19.49
C SER A 73 -4.32 -8.23 18.61
N THR A 74 -5.02 -8.69 17.57
CA THR A 74 -5.83 -7.83 16.68
C THR A 74 -6.83 -6.97 17.46
N GLY A 75 -7.61 -7.54 18.38
CA GLY A 75 -8.54 -6.77 19.20
C GLY A 75 -7.84 -5.79 20.17
N HIS A 76 -6.69 -6.20 20.73
CA HIS A 76 -5.94 -5.39 21.69
C HIS A 76 -5.28 -4.17 21.02
N PHE A 77 -4.79 -4.31 19.78
CA PHE A 77 -4.06 -3.26 19.07
C PHE A 77 -4.94 -2.37 18.19
N ARG A 78 -6.21 -2.74 18.01
CA ARG A 78 -7.22 -1.97 17.28
C ARG A 78 -7.15 -0.46 17.59
N ASN A 79 -7.32 -0.09 18.87
CA ASN A 79 -7.41 1.32 19.27
C ASN A 79 -6.08 2.09 19.13
N PRO A 80 -4.92 1.56 19.55
CA PRO A 80 -3.63 2.18 19.26
C PRO A 80 -3.39 2.44 17.76
N ILE A 81 -3.66 1.46 16.90
CA ILE A 81 -3.47 1.59 15.44
C ILE A 81 -4.43 2.62 14.87
N LEU A 82 -5.71 2.58 15.27
CA LEU A 82 -6.71 3.55 14.81
C LEU A 82 -6.29 4.98 15.19
N ARG A 83 -5.89 5.23 16.44
CA ARG A 83 -5.47 6.56 16.88
C ARG A 83 -4.26 7.08 16.12
N ALA A 84 -3.29 6.22 15.80
CA ALA A 84 -2.11 6.58 15.03
C ALA A 84 -2.48 6.93 13.58
N LEU A 85 -3.39 6.15 12.97
CA LEU A 85 -3.95 6.44 11.65
C LEU A 85 -4.71 7.77 11.66
N GLU A 86 -5.42 8.05 12.77
CA GLU A 86 -6.24 9.24 12.87
C GLU A 86 -5.45 10.54 13.06
N ASN A 87 -4.25 10.43 13.61
CA ASN A 87 -3.36 11.54 13.95
C ASN A 87 -1.98 11.31 13.31
N PRO A 88 -1.91 11.30 11.97
CA PRO A 88 -0.71 10.91 11.26
C PRO A 88 0.41 11.94 11.47
N THR A 89 1.62 11.47 11.79
CA THR A 89 2.81 12.32 12.01
C THR A 89 3.91 12.09 10.98
N ASP A 90 3.93 10.94 10.32
CA ASP A 90 4.94 10.55 9.35
C ASP A 90 4.31 9.79 8.16
N ALA A 91 4.65 10.19 6.94
CA ALA A 91 4.06 9.60 5.73
C ALA A 91 4.34 8.09 5.61
N ARG A 92 5.53 7.62 5.99
CA ARG A 92 5.88 6.19 5.90
C ARG A 92 5.07 5.37 6.88
N ALA A 93 4.89 5.87 8.10
CA ALA A 93 4.03 5.24 9.10
C ALA A 93 2.59 5.12 8.57
N VAL A 94 2.03 6.17 7.95
CA VAL A 94 0.64 6.10 7.45
C VAL A 94 0.47 5.11 6.30
N ILE A 95 1.48 4.89 5.46
CA ILE A 95 1.43 3.81 4.44
C ILE A 95 1.18 2.46 5.13
N GLN A 96 1.99 2.12 6.13
CA GLN A 96 1.84 0.87 6.89
C GLN A 96 0.51 0.83 7.66
N LEU A 97 0.13 1.92 8.33
CA LEU A 97 -1.11 2.01 9.08
C LEU A 97 -2.34 1.88 8.18
N SER A 98 -2.30 2.42 6.95
CA SER A 98 -3.38 2.27 5.98
C SER A 98 -3.53 0.82 5.54
N GLU A 99 -2.41 0.13 5.29
CA GLU A 99 -2.42 -1.29 4.93
C GLU A 99 -2.93 -2.17 6.07
N LEU A 100 -2.60 -1.85 7.33
CA LEU A 100 -3.18 -2.50 8.50
C LEU A 100 -4.67 -2.18 8.66
N ALA A 101 -5.07 -0.92 8.44
CA ALA A 101 -6.46 -0.48 8.49
C ALA A 101 -7.35 -1.23 7.50
N LYS A 102 -6.83 -1.55 6.32
CA LYS A 102 -7.53 -2.40 5.34
C LYS A 102 -7.97 -3.73 5.95
N PHE A 103 -7.13 -4.41 6.73
CA PHE A 103 -7.49 -5.70 7.32
C PHE A 103 -8.64 -5.55 8.33
N TYR A 104 -8.58 -4.54 9.20
CA TYR A 104 -9.68 -4.24 10.11
C TYR A 104 -10.97 -3.86 9.36
N ALA A 105 -10.88 -3.00 8.35
CA ALA A 105 -12.04 -2.55 7.58
C ALA A 105 -12.71 -3.70 6.80
N LYS A 106 -11.92 -4.64 6.27
CA LYS A 106 -12.42 -5.90 5.67
C LYS A 106 -13.06 -6.83 6.70
N GLY A 107 -12.58 -6.78 7.95
CA GLY A 107 -13.19 -7.45 9.10
C GLY A 107 -14.49 -6.82 9.60
N GLY A 108 -14.97 -5.75 8.96
CA GLY A 108 -16.21 -5.05 9.33
C GLY A 108 -16.03 -3.85 10.25
N ASP A 109 -14.79 -3.35 10.41
CA ASP A 109 -14.52 -2.20 11.25
C ASP A 109 -14.77 -0.86 10.53
N ASP A 110 -15.90 -0.23 10.83
CA ASP A 110 -16.34 1.00 10.18
C ASP A 110 -15.47 2.23 10.52
N GLU A 111 -14.82 2.25 11.68
CA GLU A 111 -13.95 3.38 12.07
C GLU A 111 -12.67 3.40 11.24
N PHE A 112 -12.09 2.22 10.98
CA PHE A 112 -10.95 2.10 10.07
C PHE A 112 -11.32 2.42 8.63
N ARG A 113 -12.49 1.96 8.16
CA ARG A 113 -13.01 2.33 6.85
C ARG A 113 -13.16 3.85 6.71
N THR A 114 -13.78 4.49 7.70
CA THR A 114 -13.96 5.95 7.72
C THR A 114 -12.62 6.68 7.72
N SER A 115 -11.64 6.17 8.46
CA SER A 115 -10.30 6.75 8.51
C SER A 115 -9.56 6.64 7.17
N LEU A 116 -9.71 5.54 6.42
CA LEU A 116 -9.17 5.40 5.07
C LEU A 116 -9.75 6.44 4.11
N TYR A 117 -11.09 6.64 4.12
CA TYR A 117 -11.72 7.71 3.35
C TYR A 117 -11.12 9.07 3.69
N ARG A 118 -11.01 9.40 4.99
CA ARG A 118 -10.46 10.67 5.45
C ARG A 118 -9.02 10.90 4.99
N ILE A 119 -8.16 9.88 5.04
CA ILE A 119 -6.76 9.99 4.60
C ILE A 119 -6.69 10.33 3.12
N VAL A 120 -7.47 9.62 2.29
CA VAL A 120 -7.52 9.84 0.85
C VAL A 120 -8.04 11.24 0.51
N GLU A 121 -9.04 11.74 1.23
CA GLU A 121 -9.60 13.09 1.02
C GLU A 121 -8.66 14.20 1.48
N GLN A 122 -8.09 14.06 2.68
CA GLN A 122 -7.30 15.12 3.32
C GLN A 122 -5.89 15.21 2.76
N LYS A 123 -5.36 14.10 2.21
CA LYS A 123 -3.98 14.00 1.69
C LYS A 123 -2.97 14.64 2.65
N PRO A 124 -2.84 14.10 3.87
CA PRO A 124 -2.13 14.77 4.97
C PRO A 124 -0.64 15.05 4.67
N PHE A 125 -0.06 14.41 3.66
CA PHE A 125 1.30 14.64 3.22
C PHE A 125 1.35 14.93 1.72
N SER A 126 1.91 16.09 1.33
CA SER A 126 2.05 16.48 -0.07
C SER A 126 3.05 15.62 -0.85
N SER A 127 3.96 14.95 -0.16
CA SER A 127 4.96 14.04 -0.76
C SER A 127 4.33 12.76 -1.33
N ASP A 128 3.15 12.37 -0.87
CA ASP A 128 2.45 11.17 -1.32
C ASP A 128 0.94 11.43 -1.48
N SER A 129 0.56 11.84 -2.69
CA SER A 129 -0.80 12.26 -3.04
C SER A 129 -1.81 11.11 -3.19
N HIS A 130 -1.38 9.84 -3.06
CA HIS A 130 -2.21 8.65 -3.27
C HIS A 130 -2.27 7.72 -2.05
N LEU A 131 -1.89 8.26 -0.90
CA LEU A 131 -1.86 7.52 0.35
C LEU A 131 -3.25 6.95 0.67
N GLY A 132 -3.33 5.64 0.90
CA GLY A 132 -4.57 4.94 1.27
C GLY A 132 -5.51 4.61 0.11
N GLU A 133 -5.21 5.03 -1.12
CA GLU A 133 -6.10 4.78 -2.26
C GLU A 133 -6.22 3.30 -2.60
N LYS A 134 -5.09 2.56 -2.61
CA LYS A 134 -5.07 1.13 -2.89
C LYS A 134 -5.85 0.36 -1.81
N GLU A 135 -5.67 0.76 -0.55
CA GLU A 135 -6.33 0.16 0.59
C GLU A 135 -7.83 0.41 0.56
N LEU A 136 -8.25 1.63 0.24
CA LEU A 136 -9.66 1.98 0.08
C LEU A 136 -10.28 1.20 -1.08
N LEU A 137 -9.59 1.10 -2.22
CA LEU A 137 -10.03 0.30 -3.36
C LEU A 137 -10.17 -1.19 -3.00
N ASP A 138 -9.23 -1.73 -2.24
CA ASP A 138 -9.27 -3.11 -1.75
C ASP A 138 -10.45 -3.38 -0.81
N VAL A 139 -10.87 -2.39 -0.01
CA VAL A 139 -11.98 -2.50 0.95
C VAL A 139 -13.33 -2.31 0.27
N GLU A 140 -13.46 -1.30 -0.59
CA GLU A 140 -14.73 -0.82 -1.12
C GLU A 140 -15.05 -1.34 -2.52
N GLY A 141 -14.06 -1.88 -3.23
CA GLY A 141 -14.20 -2.33 -4.61
C GLY A 141 -14.68 -1.20 -5.52
N GLU A 142 -15.77 -1.44 -6.26
CA GLU A 142 -16.33 -0.48 -7.23
C GLU A 142 -16.74 0.86 -6.59
N LYS A 143 -17.19 0.85 -5.32
CA LYS A 143 -17.53 2.10 -4.61
C LYS A 143 -16.29 2.95 -4.37
N GLY A 144 -15.19 2.31 -3.96
CA GLY A 144 -13.90 2.96 -3.77
C GLY A 144 -13.36 3.48 -5.09
N PHE A 145 -13.50 2.72 -6.17
CA PHE A 145 -13.14 3.17 -7.51
C PHE A 145 -13.89 4.46 -7.91
N LEU A 146 -15.23 4.46 -7.85
CA LEU A 146 -16.03 5.64 -8.20
C LEU A 146 -15.68 6.86 -7.33
N PHE A 147 -15.43 6.64 -6.04
CA PHE A 147 -15.00 7.68 -5.13
C PHE A 147 -13.65 8.30 -5.53
N LEU A 148 -12.65 7.46 -5.80
CA LEU A 148 -11.31 7.89 -6.23
C LEU A 148 -11.33 8.57 -7.60
N THR A 149 -12.14 8.06 -8.52
CA THR A 149 -12.40 8.69 -9.82
C THR A 149 -12.99 10.08 -9.64
N ARG A 150 -13.97 10.24 -8.76
CA ARG A 150 -14.59 11.54 -8.47
C ARG A 150 -13.56 12.53 -7.94
N LEU A 151 -12.69 12.13 -7.00
CA LEU A 151 -11.64 12.99 -6.49
C LEU A 151 -10.67 13.44 -7.58
N ARG A 152 -10.19 12.53 -8.44
CA ARG A 152 -9.36 12.90 -9.60
C ARG A 152 -10.07 13.85 -10.56
N GLY A 153 -11.36 13.62 -10.79
CA GLY A 153 -12.20 14.52 -11.58
C GLY A 153 -12.28 15.94 -11.01
N ILE A 154 -12.32 16.10 -9.69
CA ILE A 154 -12.23 17.40 -9.02
C ILE A 154 -10.86 18.04 -9.30
N GLU A 155 -9.79 17.28 -9.12
CA GLU A 155 -8.41 17.75 -9.31
C GLU A 155 -8.13 18.19 -10.75
N TYR A 156 -8.75 17.56 -11.76
CA TYR A 156 -8.59 17.96 -13.15
C TYR A 156 -9.15 19.35 -13.48
N ALA A 157 -9.79 20.03 -12.54
CA ALA A 157 -10.05 21.46 -12.67
C ALA A 157 -8.76 22.31 -12.59
N THR A 158 -7.70 21.79 -11.97
CA THR A 158 -6.47 22.53 -11.64
C THR A 158 -5.17 21.80 -12.00
N ARG A 159 -5.23 20.52 -12.41
CA ARG A 159 -4.07 19.74 -12.88
C ARG A 159 -4.38 18.96 -14.16
N ASP A 160 -3.34 18.61 -14.89
CA ASP A 160 -3.43 17.73 -16.06
C ASP A 160 -3.35 16.24 -15.67
N TRP A 161 -3.64 15.37 -16.64
CA TRP A 161 -3.49 13.92 -16.53
C TRP A 161 -2.03 13.50 -16.38
N GLU A 162 -1.75 12.59 -15.46
CA GLU A 162 -0.40 12.08 -15.20
C GLU A 162 -0.29 10.56 -15.34
N TRP A 163 0.94 10.06 -15.37
CA TRP A 163 1.22 8.61 -15.47
C TRP A 163 0.57 7.80 -14.32
N LYS A 164 0.38 8.41 -13.13
CA LYS A 164 -0.29 7.77 -12.00
C LYS A 164 -1.79 7.57 -12.22
N ASP A 165 -2.43 8.44 -12.99
CA ASP A 165 -3.84 8.30 -13.34
C ASP A 165 -4.06 7.11 -14.29
N ARG A 166 -3.11 6.89 -15.20
CA ARG A 166 -3.07 5.68 -16.02
C ARG A 166 -2.96 4.42 -15.15
N TYR A 167 -2.00 4.37 -14.22
CA TYR A 167 -1.83 3.22 -13.33
C TYR A 167 -3.09 2.95 -12.49
N PHE A 168 -3.79 4.01 -12.03
CA PHE A 168 -5.06 3.86 -11.31
C PHE A 168 -6.14 3.18 -12.14
N VAL A 169 -6.28 3.57 -13.42
CA VAL A 169 -7.23 2.90 -14.33
C VAL A 169 -6.79 1.47 -14.61
N GLU A 170 -5.51 1.24 -14.89
CA GLU A 170 -4.97 -0.11 -15.12
C GLU A 170 -5.23 -1.05 -13.91
N ASP A 171 -4.99 -0.60 -12.67
CA ASP A 171 -5.30 -1.39 -11.46
C ASP A 171 -6.80 -1.68 -11.36
N ALA A 172 -7.67 -0.73 -11.69
CA ALA A 172 -9.12 -0.95 -11.70
C ALA A 172 -9.56 -1.93 -12.81
N VAL A 173 -8.95 -1.86 -14.00
CA VAL A 173 -9.22 -2.76 -15.13
C VAL A 173 -8.77 -4.17 -14.79
N ASP A 174 -7.58 -4.35 -14.20
CA ASP A 174 -7.08 -5.65 -13.76
C ASP A 174 -8.00 -6.31 -12.72
N ARG A 175 -8.66 -5.50 -11.88
CA ARG A 175 -9.54 -5.97 -10.80
C ARG A 175 -10.96 -6.28 -11.25
N PHE A 176 -11.58 -5.39 -12.04
CA PHE A 176 -13.00 -5.46 -12.35
C PHE A 176 -13.28 -5.82 -13.81
N GLY A 177 -12.26 -5.76 -14.66
CA GLY A 177 -12.37 -5.87 -16.11
C GLY A 177 -12.72 -4.54 -16.77
N GLU A 178 -12.14 -4.31 -17.95
CA GLU A 178 -12.27 -3.07 -18.73
C GLU A 178 -13.73 -2.67 -18.96
N LYS A 179 -14.55 -3.61 -19.47
CA LYS A 179 -15.98 -3.37 -19.72
C LYS A 179 -16.72 -2.91 -18.46
N ARG A 180 -16.35 -3.44 -17.28
CA ARG A 180 -17.01 -3.06 -16.03
C ARG A 180 -16.61 -1.65 -15.61
N VAL A 181 -15.33 -1.33 -15.70
CA VAL A 181 -14.80 0.03 -15.46
C VAL A 181 -15.50 1.04 -16.38
N GLU A 182 -15.59 0.76 -17.68
CA GLU A 182 -16.30 1.63 -18.62
C GLU A 182 -17.77 1.83 -18.23
N THR A 183 -18.47 0.75 -17.88
CA THR A 183 -19.88 0.79 -17.48
C THR A 183 -20.07 1.66 -16.22
N LEU A 184 -19.23 1.48 -15.20
CA LEU A 184 -19.27 2.27 -13.96
C LEU A 184 -19.11 3.76 -14.22
N LEU A 185 -18.22 4.13 -15.14
CA LEU A 185 -17.98 5.53 -15.51
C LEU A 185 -19.08 6.08 -16.43
N GLU A 186 -19.76 5.23 -17.21
CA GLU A 186 -20.85 5.58 -18.10
C GLU A 186 -22.17 5.83 -17.39
N GLU A 187 -22.49 5.02 -16.38
CA GLU A 187 -23.74 5.10 -15.63
C GLU A 187 -23.73 6.23 -14.60
N SER A 188 -22.56 6.82 -14.31
CA SER A 188 -22.43 7.91 -13.34
C SER A 188 -22.95 9.24 -13.89
N SER A 189 -23.74 9.94 -13.06
CA SER A 189 -24.19 11.31 -13.30
C SER A 189 -23.36 12.37 -12.57
N ASP A 190 -22.32 11.99 -11.81
CA ASP A 190 -21.45 12.93 -11.12
C ASP A 190 -20.55 13.68 -12.13
N GLU A 191 -20.64 15.02 -12.13
CA GLU A 191 -19.91 15.87 -13.08
C GLU A 191 -18.39 15.67 -13.04
N ASN A 192 -17.82 15.31 -11.89
CA ASN A 192 -16.38 15.07 -11.75
C ASN A 192 -16.00 13.71 -12.34
N ILE A 193 -16.86 12.69 -12.17
CA ILE A 193 -16.65 11.39 -12.82
C ILE A 193 -16.77 11.55 -14.34
N ILE A 194 -17.74 12.34 -14.82
CA ILE A 194 -17.87 12.67 -16.24
C ILE A 194 -16.60 13.39 -16.75
N ARG A 195 -16.06 14.36 -15.99
CA ARG A 195 -14.81 15.05 -16.34
C ARG A 195 -13.64 14.07 -16.41
N PHE A 196 -13.48 13.22 -15.40
CA PHE A 196 -12.44 12.19 -15.39
C PHE A 196 -12.54 11.30 -16.63
N ARG A 197 -13.72 10.76 -16.93
CA ARG A 197 -13.96 9.89 -18.08
C ARG A 197 -13.65 10.59 -19.40
N ALA A 198 -14.03 11.87 -19.54
CA ALA A 198 -13.76 12.64 -20.75
C ALA A 198 -12.26 12.79 -21.00
N ILE A 199 -11.46 13.04 -19.96
CA ILE A 199 -10.00 13.16 -20.05
C ILE A 199 -9.36 11.80 -20.32
N TRP A 200 -9.80 10.75 -19.62
CA TRP A 200 -9.32 9.39 -19.85
C TRP A 200 -9.53 8.98 -21.32
N LYS A 201 -10.72 9.23 -21.89
CA LYS A 201 -11.02 8.93 -23.31
C LYS A 201 -10.24 9.78 -24.32
N GLN A 202 -9.70 10.93 -23.92
CA GLN A 202 -8.86 11.78 -24.79
C GLN A 202 -7.38 11.35 -24.79
N THR A 203 -6.99 10.48 -23.85
CA THR A 203 -5.61 10.02 -23.67
C THR A 203 -5.33 8.84 -24.63
N PRO A 204 -4.14 8.74 -25.27
CA PRO A 204 -3.97 8.03 -26.55
C PRO A 204 -3.88 6.49 -26.45
N GLU A 205 -4.98 5.85 -26.07
CA GLU A 205 -5.21 4.41 -26.31
C GLU A 205 -5.72 4.12 -27.75
N GLN A 206 -5.89 5.17 -28.56
CA GLN A 206 -6.06 5.04 -30.02
C GLN A 206 -4.73 4.94 -30.82
N LYS A 207 -3.52 4.90 -30.21
CA LYS A 207 -2.25 4.83 -30.98
C LYS A 207 -1.08 4.04 -30.36
N ALA A 208 -1.24 2.75 -30.02
CA ALA A 208 -0.24 1.73 -30.41
C ALA A 208 -0.48 0.36 -29.76
N LEU A 209 -1.09 -0.53 -30.54
CA LEU A 209 -0.50 -1.86 -30.75
C LEU A 209 0.75 -1.67 -31.64
N VAL A 210 2.00 -1.84 -31.14
CA VAL A 210 3.21 -2.38 -31.83
C VAL A 210 4.32 -2.62 -30.76
N PRO A 211 5.14 -3.71 -30.83
CA PRO A 211 6.10 -4.10 -29.80
C PRO A 211 7.28 -3.12 -29.65
N SER A 212 7.84 -3.09 -28.44
CA SER A 212 9.11 -2.45 -28.10
C SER A 212 10.24 -2.86 -29.06
N GLN A 213 10.59 -1.98 -29.98
CA GLN A 213 11.91 -1.94 -30.61
C GLN A 213 12.44 -0.51 -30.54
N SER A 214 13.22 -0.23 -29.50
CA SER A 214 14.55 0.38 -29.60
C SER A 214 15.05 0.70 -28.19
N ALA A 215 15.73 -0.27 -27.59
CA ALA A 215 16.69 0.04 -26.54
C ALA A 215 17.75 0.98 -27.13
N PRO A 216 18.23 2.01 -26.40
CA PRO A 216 19.43 2.70 -26.80
C PRO A 216 20.60 1.71 -26.79
N GLN A 217 21.13 1.42 -27.98
CA GLN A 217 22.40 0.72 -28.13
C GLN A 217 23.49 1.61 -27.52
N ASN A 218 23.99 1.22 -26.34
CA ASN A 218 25.25 1.73 -25.84
C ASN A 218 26.37 1.27 -26.78
N PRO A 219 27.14 2.17 -27.42
CA PRO A 219 28.32 1.74 -28.15
C PRO A 219 29.39 1.29 -27.15
N ILE A 220 29.76 0.01 -27.27
CA ILE A 220 30.92 -0.60 -26.63
C ILE A 220 32.16 0.20 -27.03
N ARG A 221 32.79 0.91 -26.08
CA ARG A 221 34.16 1.41 -26.25
C ARG A 221 35.11 0.23 -26.11
N MET A 222 35.52 -0.33 -27.24
CA MET A 222 36.74 -1.14 -27.32
C MET A 222 37.95 -0.22 -27.19
N ASN A 223 38.67 -0.31 -26.07
CA ASN A 223 40.04 0.14 -25.98
C ASN A 223 40.90 -0.73 -26.90
N LYS A 224 41.47 -0.14 -27.95
CA LYS A 224 42.63 -0.69 -28.63
C LYS A 224 43.89 -0.04 -28.06
N LEU A 225 44.80 -0.91 -27.66
CA LEU A 225 46.21 -0.66 -27.39
C LEU A 225 46.88 0.10 -28.55
N VAL A 226 47.70 1.09 -28.20
CA VAL A 226 49.04 1.32 -28.77
C VAL A 226 49.95 1.67 -27.60
#